data_AF-A0AAD7IZN2-F1
#
_entry.id   AF-A0AAD7IZN2-F1
#
_cell.length_a   1.000
_cell.length_b   1.000
_cell.length_c   1.000
_cell.angle_alpha   90.00
_cell.angle_beta   90.00
_cell.angle_gamma   90.00
#
_symmetry.space_group_name_H-M   'P 1'
#
loop_
_entity.id
_entity.type
_entity.pdbx_description
1 polymer ?
#
loop_
_entity_poly.entity_id
_entity_poly.type
_entity_poly.pdbx_seq_one_letter_code
_entity_poly.pdbx_strand_id
1 'polypeptide(L)'
;MSSLANANFPAGYTYAFCRPRFFVSVKVHEVARNLLGKAQTRGTYGKLSLIDSSLATLHSKILKKEWNEAFTILSALTLFNEVEDDWPMLDDGKRVALTNKVYGASLVTVLRALKKEGRLDILNFPALETTLREAAGWGGLMKDISCNSDYDLVCKAVGARLFQKSEADIASEKARQDAWLASRSQEDQDEFHRMMREEAEDEEDEDEGDESEPWHSGGSEFDEDVKSKDFDLSRVWKEYKAYLDLIPGRR
;
A
#
# COMPACT_ATOMS: atom_id res chain seq x y z
N MET A 1 4.81 -0.35 -40.37
CA MET A 1 4.21 0.59 -39.39
C MET A 1 3.33 -0.23 -38.47
N SER A 2 3.90 -0.74 -37.39
CA SER A 2 3.19 -1.57 -36.43
C SER A 2 2.37 -0.65 -35.53
N SER A 3 1.06 -0.89 -35.51
CA SER A 3 0.10 -0.25 -34.62
C SER A 3 0.55 -0.49 -33.18
N LEU A 4 1.18 0.51 -32.55
CA LEU A 4 1.28 0.60 -31.09
C LEU A 4 -0.17 0.52 -30.58
N ALA A 5 -0.55 -0.66 -30.11
CA ALA A 5 -1.81 -0.84 -29.40
C ALA A 5 -1.86 0.26 -28.35
N ASN A 6 -2.86 1.14 -28.45
CA ASN A 6 -3.08 2.21 -27.48
C ASN A 6 -3.01 1.59 -26.08
N ALA A 7 -1.89 1.82 -25.38
CA ALA A 7 -1.72 1.50 -23.97
C ALA A 7 -2.57 2.50 -23.17
N ASN A 8 -3.89 2.42 -23.36
CA ASN A 8 -4.84 3.26 -22.68
C ASN A 8 -4.95 2.72 -21.26
N PHE A 9 -4.39 3.48 -20.33
CA PHE A 9 -4.74 3.35 -18.93
C PHE A 9 -6.26 3.37 -18.76
N PRO A 10 -6.81 2.64 -17.77
CA PRO A 10 -8.12 2.98 -17.25
C PRO A 10 -8.14 4.48 -16.96
N ALA A 11 -9.18 5.18 -17.42
CA ALA A 11 -9.26 6.62 -17.25
C ALA A 11 -9.13 6.99 -15.76
N GLY A 12 -8.24 7.94 -15.45
CA GLY A 12 -7.98 8.36 -14.07
C GLY A 12 -6.92 7.54 -13.32
N TYR A 13 -6.07 6.77 -14.01
CA TYR A 13 -4.95 6.02 -13.43
C TYR A 13 -3.58 6.39 -14.02
N THR A 14 -2.51 6.15 -13.26
CA THR A 14 -1.11 6.45 -13.60
C THR A 14 -0.16 5.57 -12.77
N TYR A 15 1.12 5.50 -13.11
CA TYR A 15 2.16 5.07 -12.18
C TYR A 15 2.59 6.21 -11.26
N ALA A 16 3.02 5.87 -10.04
CA ALA A 16 3.56 6.83 -9.10
C ALA A 16 5.00 7.19 -9.46
N PHE A 17 5.29 8.49 -9.52
CA PHE A 17 6.62 9.00 -9.85
C PHE A 17 7.71 8.51 -8.86
N CYS A 18 7.40 8.46 -7.57
CA CYS A 18 8.34 8.05 -6.52
C CYS A 18 8.50 6.53 -6.37
N ARG A 19 7.68 5.73 -7.05
CA ARG A 19 7.77 4.26 -7.06
C ARG A 19 7.27 3.75 -8.41
N PRO A 20 8.17 3.47 -9.35
CA PRO A 20 7.78 3.26 -10.74
C PRO A 20 6.97 1.97 -11.01
N ARG A 21 7.03 0.99 -10.10
CA ARG A 21 6.19 -0.22 -10.12
C ARG A 21 4.79 0.02 -9.50
N PHE A 22 4.54 1.18 -8.92
CA PHE A 22 3.32 1.45 -8.17
C PHE A 22 2.23 2.08 -9.05
N PHE A 23 1.40 1.23 -9.68
CA PHE A 23 0.20 1.64 -10.39
C PHE A 23 -0.91 2.13 -9.44
N VAL A 24 -1.44 3.33 -9.65
CA VAL A 24 -2.41 4.01 -8.78
C VAL A 24 -3.46 4.81 -9.55
N SER A 25 -4.56 5.18 -8.89
CA SER A 25 -5.41 6.26 -9.42
C SER A 25 -4.72 7.62 -9.30
N VAL A 26 -5.07 8.57 -10.17
CA VAL A 26 -4.59 9.96 -10.10
C VAL A 26 -4.90 10.58 -8.73
N LYS A 27 -6.07 10.29 -8.16
CA LYS A 27 -6.47 10.76 -6.82
C LYS A 27 -5.56 10.19 -5.73
N VAL A 28 -5.23 8.90 -5.78
CA VAL A 28 -4.27 8.28 -4.84
C VAL A 28 -2.90 8.95 -4.99
N HIS A 29 -2.44 9.15 -6.22
CA HIS A 29 -1.16 9.80 -6.51
C HIS A 29 -1.09 11.22 -5.93
N GLU A 30 -2.15 12.01 -6.05
CA GLU A 30 -2.21 13.37 -5.48
C GLU A 30 -2.17 13.38 -3.95
N VAL A 31 -2.91 12.47 -3.31
CA VAL A 31 -2.90 12.33 -1.84
C VAL A 31 -1.52 11.92 -1.35
N ALA A 32 -0.90 10.92 -1.98
CA ALA A 32 0.44 10.45 -1.63
C ALA A 32 1.48 11.56 -1.83
N ARG A 33 1.46 12.26 -2.99
CA ARG A 33 2.37 13.38 -3.26
C ARG A 33 2.25 14.48 -2.21
N ASN A 34 1.03 14.79 -1.75
CA ASN A 34 0.82 15.77 -0.69
C ASN A 34 1.44 15.32 0.65
N LEU A 35 1.32 14.04 0.99
CA LEU A 35 1.94 13.48 2.20
C LEU A 35 3.47 13.51 2.10
N LEU A 36 4.03 13.04 0.99
CA LEU A 36 5.48 13.01 0.74
C LEU A 36 6.09 14.42 0.75
N GLY A 37 5.46 15.39 0.07
CA GLY A 37 5.90 16.78 0.11
C GLY A 37 5.90 17.38 1.53
N LYS A 38 4.96 16.96 2.40
CA LYS A 38 4.96 17.35 3.81
C LYS A 38 6.04 16.61 4.63
N ALA A 39 6.39 15.39 4.25
CA ALA A 39 7.39 14.58 4.95
C ALA A 39 8.82 15.10 4.75
N GLN A 40 9.14 15.63 3.57
CA GLN A 40 10.48 16.18 3.23
C GLN A 40 11.03 17.22 4.23
N THR A 41 10.17 17.93 4.94
CA THR A 41 10.55 18.97 5.91
C THR A 41 10.43 18.53 7.36
N ARG A 42 10.14 17.25 7.61
CA ARG A 42 9.82 16.69 8.92
C ARG A 42 10.83 15.62 9.31
N GLY A 43 11.23 15.63 10.59
CA GLY A 43 11.88 14.47 11.19
C GLY A 43 10.91 13.29 11.32
N THR A 44 11.44 12.14 11.70
CA THR A 44 10.74 10.85 11.80
C THR A 44 9.42 10.92 12.61
N TYR A 45 9.41 11.61 13.75
CA TYR A 45 8.18 11.87 14.54
C TYR A 45 7.13 12.69 13.79
N GLY A 46 7.57 13.61 12.95
CA GLY A 46 6.70 14.44 12.12
C GLY A 46 6.07 13.66 10.96
N LYS A 47 6.80 12.67 10.39
CA LYS A 47 6.26 11.70 9.42
C LYS A 47 5.21 10.81 10.07
N LEU A 48 5.50 10.24 11.24
CA LEU A 48 4.51 9.46 11.99
C LEU A 48 3.25 10.28 12.31
N SER A 49 3.40 11.57 12.63
CA SER A 49 2.25 12.45 12.86
C SER A 49 1.40 12.71 11.60
N LEU A 50 1.98 12.64 10.39
CA LEU A 50 1.23 12.64 9.13
C LEU A 50 0.41 11.36 8.99
N ILE A 51 1.03 10.20 9.23
CA ILE A 51 0.36 8.89 9.20
C ILE A 51 -0.83 8.92 10.16
N ASP A 52 -0.62 9.41 11.37
CA ASP A 52 -1.67 9.46 12.38
C ASP A 52 -2.87 10.32 11.97
N SER A 53 -2.62 11.45 11.32
CA SER A 53 -3.66 12.35 10.81
C SER A 53 -4.44 11.71 9.65
N SER A 54 -3.71 11.00 8.78
CA SER A 54 -4.29 10.24 7.67
C SER A 54 -5.12 9.06 8.18
N LEU A 55 -4.67 8.33 9.21
CA LEU A 55 -5.42 7.25 9.86
C LEU A 55 -6.69 7.77 10.52
N ALA A 56 -6.67 8.94 11.16
CA ALA A 56 -7.88 9.59 11.67
C ALA A 56 -8.89 9.93 10.57
N THR A 57 -8.39 10.41 9.42
CA THR A 57 -9.24 10.68 8.25
C THR A 57 -9.82 9.39 7.69
N LEU A 58 -8.98 8.36 7.51
CA LEU A 58 -9.37 7.03 7.05
C LEU A 58 -10.46 6.42 7.95
N HIS A 59 -10.24 6.44 9.26
CA HIS A 59 -11.21 5.94 10.23
C HIS A 59 -12.55 6.68 10.12
N SER A 60 -12.54 8.01 9.95
CA SER A 60 -13.76 8.80 9.71
C SER A 60 -14.49 8.36 8.44
N LYS A 61 -13.77 8.08 7.34
CA LYS A 61 -14.35 7.55 6.09
C LYS A 61 -14.94 6.16 6.28
N ILE A 62 -14.26 5.27 7.01
CA ILE A 62 -14.75 3.94 7.35
C ILE A 62 -16.05 4.02 8.18
N LEU A 63 -16.12 4.88 9.20
CA LEU A 63 -17.33 5.05 10.01
C LEU A 63 -18.53 5.53 9.18
N LYS A 64 -18.26 6.38 8.18
CA LYS A 64 -19.28 6.88 7.24
C LYS A 64 -19.57 5.90 6.09
N LYS A 65 -18.86 4.76 6.02
CA LYS A 65 -18.94 3.78 4.92
C LYS A 65 -18.62 4.39 3.55
N GLU A 66 -17.77 5.41 3.52
CA GLU A 66 -17.28 6.04 2.30
C GLU A 66 -16.10 5.20 1.76
N TRP A 67 -16.39 3.98 1.27
CA TRP A 67 -15.38 2.97 0.99
C TRP A 67 -14.39 3.33 -0.12
N ASN A 68 -14.83 4.09 -1.13
CA ASN A 68 -13.94 4.54 -2.22
C ASN A 68 -12.91 5.54 -1.69
N GLU A 69 -13.35 6.48 -0.86
CA GLU A 69 -12.50 7.45 -0.19
C GLU A 69 -11.59 6.76 0.82
N ALA A 70 -12.11 5.78 1.58
CA ALA A 70 -11.31 4.99 2.51
C ALA A 70 -10.21 4.22 1.77
N PHE A 71 -10.55 3.53 0.68
CA PHE A 71 -9.57 2.83 -0.15
C PHE A 71 -8.55 3.78 -0.77
N THR A 72 -8.98 4.96 -1.24
CA THR A 72 -8.08 6.00 -1.76
C THR A 72 -7.04 6.42 -0.72
N ILE A 73 -7.46 6.74 0.50
CA ILE A 73 -6.55 7.15 1.59
C ILE A 73 -5.63 6.00 1.96
N LEU A 74 -6.17 4.78 1.99
CA LEU A 74 -5.42 3.58 2.30
C LEU A 74 -4.31 3.34 1.28
N SER A 75 -4.61 3.31 -0.02
CA SER A 75 -3.60 3.12 -1.06
C SER A 75 -2.53 4.21 -1.03
N ALA A 76 -2.91 5.45 -0.71
CA ALA A 76 -1.96 6.54 -0.57
C ALA A 76 -1.07 6.37 0.67
N LEU A 77 -1.59 5.83 1.77
CA LEU A 77 -0.82 5.47 2.96
C LEU A 77 0.11 4.29 2.71
N THR A 78 -0.32 3.28 1.96
CA THR A 78 0.53 2.16 1.55
C THR A 78 1.73 2.67 0.75
N LEU A 79 1.49 3.50 -0.27
CA LEU A 79 2.58 4.14 -1.04
C LEU A 79 3.45 5.05 -0.16
N PHE A 80 2.86 5.74 0.81
CA PHE A 80 3.64 6.58 1.73
C PHE A 80 4.59 5.73 2.59
N ASN A 81 4.11 4.63 3.17
CA ASN A 81 4.95 3.74 3.99
C ASN A 81 6.10 3.13 3.18
N GLU A 82 5.85 2.83 1.90
CA GLU A 82 6.85 2.27 0.99
C GLU A 82 7.97 3.26 0.62
N VAL A 83 7.67 4.56 0.63
CA VAL A 83 8.66 5.60 0.31
C VAL A 83 9.33 6.15 1.55
N GLU A 84 8.59 6.21 2.66
CA GLU A 84 9.05 6.71 3.96
C GLU A 84 9.08 5.53 4.92
N ASP A 85 10.06 4.65 4.78
CA ASP A 85 10.23 3.41 5.54
C ASP A 85 11.05 3.59 6.84
N ASP A 86 11.50 4.81 7.13
CA ASP A 86 12.33 5.13 8.28
C ASP A 86 11.53 5.39 9.58
N TRP A 87 10.22 5.69 9.47
CA TRP A 87 9.41 5.99 10.65
C TRP A 87 9.21 4.83 11.65
N PRO A 88 9.24 3.55 11.26
CA PRO A 88 9.22 2.45 12.21
C PRO A 88 10.44 2.42 13.14
N MET A 89 11.55 3.08 12.79
CA MET A 89 12.80 3.11 13.58
C MET A 89 12.79 4.10 14.76
N LEU A 90 11.61 4.62 15.11
CA LEU A 90 11.44 5.50 16.27
C LEU A 90 11.66 4.78 17.60
N ASP A 91 12.18 5.50 18.58
CA ASP A 91 12.35 5.01 19.96
C ASP A 91 11.02 4.78 20.70
N ASP A 92 9.92 5.37 20.21
CA ASP A 92 8.56 5.09 20.67
C ASP A 92 7.96 3.85 19.97
N GLY A 93 8.54 2.68 20.25
CA GLY A 93 8.11 1.40 19.66
C GLY A 93 6.65 1.05 19.92
N LYS A 94 6.05 1.54 21.02
CA LYS A 94 4.63 1.34 21.31
C LYS A 94 3.74 2.12 20.34
N ARG A 95 4.09 3.37 20.01
CA ARG A 95 3.36 4.13 18.98
C ARG A 95 3.47 3.45 17.63
N VAL A 96 4.68 3.02 17.26
CA VAL A 96 4.92 2.32 15.99
C VAL A 96 4.03 1.08 15.89
N ALA A 97 4.04 0.23 16.93
CA ALA A 97 3.22 -0.97 16.98
C ALA A 97 1.72 -0.66 16.88
N LEU A 98 1.21 0.35 17.60
CA LEU A 98 -0.20 0.72 17.55
C LEU A 98 -0.61 1.33 16.22
N THR A 99 0.25 2.15 15.60
CA THR A 99 0.04 2.71 14.26
C THR A 99 -0.06 1.59 13.23
N ASN A 100 0.86 0.61 13.26
CA ASN A 100 0.82 -0.56 12.37
C ASN A 100 -0.47 -1.37 12.55
N LYS A 101 -0.89 -1.62 13.79
CA LYS A 101 -2.15 -2.32 14.08
C LYS A 101 -3.36 -1.58 13.54
N VAL A 102 -3.43 -0.26 13.71
CA VAL A 102 -4.56 0.54 13.19
C VAL A 102 -4.58 0.53 11.67
N TYR A 103 -3.43 0.65 11.02
CA TYR A 103 -3.31 0.52 9.57
C TYR A 103 -3.85 -0.83 9.09
N GLY A 104 -3.34 -1.93 9.64
CA GLY A 104 -3.79 -3.29 9.32
C GLY A 104 -5.28 -3.53 9.59
N ALA A 105 -5.79 -3.09 10.74
CA ALA A 105 -7.21 -3.21 11.08
C ALA A 105 -8.10 -2.41 10.11
N SER A 106 -7.65 -1.22 9.70
CA SER A 106 -8.37 -0.38 8.73
C SER A 106 -8.38 -1.03 7.35
N LEU A 107 -7.24 -1.59 6.93
CA LEU A 107 -7.08 -2.35 5.68
C LEU A 107 -8.04 -3.53 5.62
N VAL A 108 -7.98 -4.43 6.59
CA VAL A 108 -8.86 -5.60 6.65
C VAL A 108 -10.33 -5.19 6.71
N THR A 109 -10.67 -4.11 7.42
CA THR A 109 -12.04 -3.58 7.47
C THR A 109 -12.53 -3.12 6.10
N VAL A 110 -11.73 -2.35 5.36
CA VAL A 110 -12.07 -1.86 4.02
C VAL A 110 -12.20 -3.03 3.04
N LEU A 111 -11.24 -3.97 3.03
CA LEU A 111 -11.28 -5.14 2.14
C LEU A 111 -12.53 -5.99 2.38
N ARG A 112 -12.86 -6.28 3.64
CA ARG A 112 -14.06 -7.05 3.98
C ARG A 112 -15.35 -6.33 3.62
N ALA A 113 -15.41 -5.01 3.80
CA ALA A 113 -16.56 -4.22 3.41
C ALA A 113 -16.77 -4.26 1.89
N LEU A 114 -15.71 -4.06 1.11
CA LEU A 114 -15.75 -4.12 -0.35
C LEU A 114 -16.10 -5.53 -0.85
N LYS A 115 -15.56 -6.59 -0.24
CA LYS A 115 -15.92 -7.99 -0.53
C LYS A 115 -17.40 -8.22 -0.28
N LYS A 116 -17.93 -7.77 0.87
CA LYS A 116 -19.35 -7.89 1.22
C LYS A 116 -20.26 -7.14 0.25
N GLU A 117 -19.82 -6.02 -0.31
CA GLU A 117 -20.54 -5.27 -1.34
C GLU A 117 -20.40 -5.86 -2.75
N GLY A 118 -19.57 -6.91 -2.93
CA GLY A 118 -19.29 -7.50 -4.24
C GLY A 118 -18.48 -6.59 -5.16
N ARG A 119 -17.65 -5.71 -4.57
CA ARG A 119 -16.86 -4.68 -5.28
C ARG A 119 -15.36 -4.84 -5.12
N LEU A 120 -14.90 -5.85 -4.38
CA LEU A 120 -13.47 -6.13 -4.21
C LEU A 120 -12.96 -6.89 -5.44
N ASP A 121 -12.73 -6.13 -6.50
CA ASP A 121 -12.28 -6.61 -7.82
C ASP A 121 -11.54 -5.50 -8.59
N ILE A 122 -10.88 -5.89 -9.69
CA ILE A 122 -10.10 -5.00 -10.55
C ILE A 122 -10.92 -4.02 -11.38
N LEU A 123 -12.23 -4.26 -11.57
CA LEU A 123 -13.08 -3.36 -12.35
C LEU A 123 -13.43 -2.12 -11.53
N ASN A 124 -13.72 -2.32 -10.24
CA ASN A 124 -13.98 -1.25 -9.29
C ASN A 124 -12.69 -0.58 -8.80
N PHE A 125 -11.61 -1.36 -8.63
CA PHE A 125 -10.32 -0.88 -8.14
C PHE A 125 -9.14 -1.39 -9.00
N PRO A 126 -8.90 -0.79 -10.19
CA PRO A 126 -7.79 -1.18 -11.06
C PRO A 126 -6.38 -1.22 -10.42
N ALA A 127 -6.14 -0.43 -9.36
CA ALA A 127 -4.87 -0.42 -8.62
C ALA A 127 -4.86 -1.36 -7.39
N LEU A 128 -5.84 -2.26 -7.28
CA LEU A 128 -6.02 -3.13 -6.12
C LEU A 128 -4.81 -4.03 -5.90
N GLU A 129 -4.30 -4.65 -6.96
CA GLU A 129 -3.17 -5.58 -6.86
C GLU A 129 -1.94 -4.91 -6.27
N THR A 130 -1.51 -3.79 -6.85
CA THR A 130 -0.39 -3.01 -6.38
C THR A 130 -0.56 -2.62 -4.91
N THR A 131 -1.76 -2.15 -4.54
CA THR A 131 -2.05 -1.77 -3.15
C THR A 131 -1.91 -2.97 -2.21
N LEU A 132 -2.41 -4.15 -2.61
CA LEU A 132 -2.36 -5.35 -1.78
C LEU A 132 -0.95 -5.93 -1.67
N ARG A 133 -0.19 -5.92 -2.77
CA ARG A 133 1.20 -6.37 -2.79
C ARG A 133 2.06 -5.54 -1.86
N GLU A 134 2.03 -4.21 -2.02
CA GLU A 134 2.82 -3.32 -1.16
C GLU A 134 2.35 -3.37 0.29
N ALA A 135 1.03 -3.51 0.54
CA ALA A 135 0.54 -3.69 1.91
C ALA A 135 0.97 -5.03 2.52
N ALA A 136 1.08 -6.10 1.73
CA ALA A 136 1.58 -7.39 2.20
C ALA A 136 3.10 -7.33 2.49
N GLY A 137 3.88 -6.72 1.60
CA GLY A 137 5.32 -6.48 1.80
C GLY A 137 5.57 -5.67 3.07
N TRP A 138 4.88 -4.54 3.22
CA TRP A 138 4.93 -3.73 4.44
C TRP A 138 4.53 -4.52 5.69
N GLY A 139 3.48 -5.34 5.60
CA GLY A 139 3.07 -6.20 6.70
C GLY A 139 4.12 -7.22 7.09
N GLY A 140 4.80 -7.82 6.11
CA GLY A 140 5.95 -8.70 6.31
C GLY A 140 7.08 -7.99 7.06
N LEU A 141 7.56 -6.86 6.54
CA LEU A 141 8.60 -6.03 7.15
C LEU A 141 8.27 -5.67 8.61
N MET A 142 7.02 -5.28 8.88
CA MET A 142 6.62 -4.82 10.21
C MET A 142 6.53 -5.93 11.26
N LYS A 143 6.50 -7.21 10.86
CA LYS A 143 6.57 -8.36 11.79
C LYS A 143 7.89 -8.37 12.54
N ASP A 144 8.98 -8.04 11.84
CA ASP A 144 10.32 -8.06 12.40
C ASP A 144 10.68 -6.76 13.14
N ILE A 145 10.02 -5.64 12.79
CA ILE A 145 10.32 -4.33 13.37
C ILE A 145 9.49 -4.02 14.63
N SER A 146 8.17 -4.24 14.60
CA SER A 146 7.29 -3.61 15.62
C SER A 146 6.28 -4.55 16.25
N CYS A 147 5.40 -5.14 15.45
CA CYS A 147 4.37 -6.03 15.94
C CYS A 147 3.87 -6.94 14.83
N ASN A 148 3.68 -8.20 15.20
CA ASN A 148 3.03 -9.16 14.32
C ASN A 148 1.53 -8.86 14.22
N SER A 149 1.07 -8.44 13.05
CA SER A 149 -0.34 -8.32 12.69
C SER A 149 -0.52 -8.99 11.34
N ASP A 150 -1.31 -10.05 11.29
CA ASP A 150 -1.40 -10.96 10.14
C ASP A 150 -2.18 -10.39 8.94
N TYR A 151 -2.24 -9.06 8.78
CA TYR A 151 -2.97 -8.44 7.67
C TYR A 151 -2.28 -8.70 6.31
N ASP A 152 -0.99 -9.02 6.31
CA ASP A 152 -0.26 -9.45 5.13
C ASP A 152 -0.88 -10.74 4.54
N LEU A 153 -1.24 -11.70 5.40
CA LEU A 153 -1.89 -12.95 4.97
C LEU A 153 -3.26 -12.67 4.36
N VAL A 154 -4.02 -11.72 4.90
CA VAL A 154 -5.31 -11.29 4.32
C VAL A 154 -5.08 -10.69 2.92
N CYS A 155 -4.07 -9.85 2.75
CA CYS A 155 -3.72 -9.27 1.45
C CYS A 155 -3.31 -10.34 0.44
N LYS A 156 -2.45 -11.27 0.84
CA LYS A 156 -2.01 -12.40 0.01
C LYS A 156 -3.19 -13.30 -0.37
N ALA A 157 -4.10 -13.60 0.55
CA ALA A 157 -5.29 -14.39 0.27
C ALA A 157 -6.22 -13.74 -0.76
N VAL A 158 -6.46 -12.43 -0.63
CA VAL A 158 -7.19 -11.65 -1.64
C VAL A 158 -6.44 -11.67 -2.97
N GLY A 159 -5.12 -11.60 -2.91
CA GLY A 159 -4.27 -11.65 -4.09
C GLY A 159 -4.39 -12.98 -4.84
N ALA A 160 -4.28 -14.10 -4.13
CA ALA A 160 -4.38 -15.45 -4.68
C ALA A 160 -5.75 -15.72 -5.34
N ARG A 161 -6.83 -15.17 -4.77
CA ARG A 161 -8.17 -15.27 -5.34
C ARG A 161 -8.35 -14.43 -6.61
N LEU A 162 -7.73 -13.24 -6.68
CA LEU A 162 -8.00 -12.26 -7.74
C LEU A 162 -6.96 -12.21 -8.87
N PHE A 163 -5.69 -12.55 -8.60
CA PHE A 163 -4.56 -12.27 -9.50
C PHE A 163 -3.82 -13.55 -9.93
N GLN A 164 -4.56 -14.43 -10.61
CA GLN A 164 -3.97 -15.53 -11.38
C GLN A 164 -3.71 -15.05 -12.81
N LYS A 165 -2.64 -14.29 -12.98
CA LYS A 165 -2.30 -13.67 -14.26
C LYS A 165 -1.77 -14.68 -15.26
N SER A 166 -2.22 -14.54 -16.51
CA SER A 166 -1.57 -15.20 -17.64
C SER A 166 -0.31 -14.42 -18.06
N GLU A 167 0.57 -15.07 -18.83
CA GLU A 167 1.72 -14.39 -19.45
C GLU A 167 1.28 -13.18 -20.30
N ALA A 168 0.11 -13.25 -20.93
CA ALA A 168 -0.45 -12.17 -21.72
C ALA A 168 -0.85 -10.96 -20.86
N ASP A 169 -1.36 -11.17 -19.64
CA ASP A 169 -1.70 -10.10 -18.70
C ASP A 169 -0.44 -9.38 -18.22
N ILE A 170 0.60 -10.16 -17.88
CA ILE A 170 1.91 -9.65 -17.47
C ILE A 170 2.54 -8.83 -18.60
N ALA A 171 2.55 -9.36 -19.83
CA ALA A 171 3.06 -8.65 -20.99
C ALA A 171 2.28 -7.36 -21.29
N SER A 172 0.95 -7.37 -21.10
CA SER A 172 0.11 -6.18 -21.25
C SER A 172 0.43 -5.11 -20.20
N GLU A 173 0.66 -5.49 -18.96
CA GLU A 173 1.07 -4.58 -17.89
C GLU A 173 2.42 -3.93 -18.16
N LYS A 174 3.41 -4.74 -18.55
CA LYS A 174 4.73 -4.26 -18.93
C LYS A 174 4.65 -3.27 -20.10
N ALA A 175 3.90 -3.62 -21.15
CA ALA A 175 3.70 -2.71 -22.28
C ALA A 175 3.02 -1.39 -21.87
N ARG A 176 2.10 -1.41 -20.89
CA ARG A 176 1.51 -0.17 -20.33
C ARG A 176 2.53 0.66 -19.56
N GLN A 177 3.38 0.02 -18.76
CA GLN A 177 4.45 0.71 -18.03
C GLN A 177 5.45 1.35 -18.99
N ASP A 178 5.91 0.60 -20.00
CA ASP A 178 6.85 1.08 -21.01
C ASP A 178 6.28 2.26 -21.79
N ALA A 179 5.00 2.17 -22.21
CA ALA A 179 4.33 3.27 -22.91
C ALA A 179 4.16 4.52 -22.02
N TRP A 180 3.88 4.33 -20.74
CA TRP A 180 3.83 5.44 -19.80
C TRP A 180 5.19 6.10 -19.62
N LEU A 181 6.24 5.31 -19.44
CA LEU A 181 7.60 5.80 -19.26
C LEU A 181 8.08 6.58 -20.49
N ALA A 182 7.82 6.05 -21.70
CA ALA A 182 8.13 6.71 -22.96
C ALA A 182 7.40 8.06 -23.15
N SER A 183 6.28 8.29 -22.45
CA SER A 183 5.55 9.56 -22.49
C SER A 183 6.10 10.62 -21.53
N ARG A 184 7.10 10.27 -20.71
CA ARG A 184 7.71 11.15 -19.70
C ARG A 184 8.92 11.91 -20.22
N SER A 185 9.38 12.90 -19.45
CA SER A 185 10.60 13.64 -19.76
C SER A 185 11.83 12.71 -19.74
N GLN A 186 12.92 13.09 -20.40
CA GLN A 186 14.15 12.29 -20.35
C GLN A 186 14.68 12.19 -18.91
N GLU A 187 14.55 13.26 -18.12
CA GLU A 187 14.94 13.28 -16.70
C GLU A 187 14.13 12.25 -15.89
N ASP A 188 12.81 12.17 -16.10
CA ASP A 188 11.94 11.19 -15.46
C ASP A 188 12.30 9.76 -15.88
N GLN A 189 12.68 9.55 -17.15
CA GLN A 189 13.10 8.25 -17.67
C GLN A 189 14.42 7.81 -17.06
N ASP A 190 15.39 8.71 -16.97
CA ASP A 190 16.70 8.44 -16.37
C ASP A 190 16.56 8.13 -14.88
N GLU A 191 15.71 8.87 -14.16
CA GLU A 191 15.39 8.60 -12.75
C GLU A 191 14.71 7.24 -12.56
N PHE A 192 13.72 6.89 -13.40
CA PHE A 192 13.09 5.57 -13.38
C PHE A 192 14.12 4.46 -13.54
N HIS A 193 15.01 4.56 -14.52
CA HIS A 193 16.04 3.56 -14.78
C HIS A 193 17.08 3.47 -13.65
N ARG A 194 17.35 4.58 -12.97
CA ARG A 194 18.18 4.59 -11.75
C ARG A 194 17.49 3.83 -10.62
N MET A 195 16.24 4.17 -10.30
CA MET A 195 15.47 3.52 -9.23
C MET A 195 15.32 2.01 -9.46
N MET A 196 14.99 1.59 -10.68
CA MET A 196 14.86 0.17 -11.01
C MET A 196 16.17 -0.62 -10.89
N ARG A 197 17.32 0.06 -11.06
CA ARG A 197 18.63 -0.55 -10.86
C ARG A 197 18.96 -0.68 -9.37
N GLU A 198 18.69 0.38 -8.59
CA GLU A 198 18.85 0.36 -7.13
C GLU A 198 17.99 -0.75 -6.50
N GLU A 199 16.71 -0.88 -6.90
CA GLU A 199 15.82 -1.97 -6.45
C GLU A 199 16.37 -3.37 -6.82
N ALA A 200 16.96 -3.54 -8.01
CA ALA A 200 17.52 -4.83 -8.41
C ALA A 200 18.81 -5.20 -7.67
N GLU A 201 19.61 -4.20 -7.27
CA GLU A 201 20.81 -4.41 -6.45
C GLU A 201 20.45 -4.80 -5.02
N ASP A 202 19.38 -4.23 -4.45
CA ASP A 202 18.87 -4.58 -3.12
C ASP A 202 18.20 -5.98 -3.08
N GLU A 203 17.55 -6.40 -4.19
CA GLU A 203 16.93 -7.73 -4.32
C GLU A 203 17.98 -8.88 -4.43
N GLU A 204 19.23 -8.62 -4.86
CA GLU A 204 20.30 -9.64 -4.96
C GLU A 204 20.92 -10.05 -3.61
N ASP A 205 20.73 -9.25 -2.54
CA ASP A 205 21.24 -9.52 -1.19
C ASP A 205 20.22 -10.27 -0.29
N GLU A 206 18.98 -10.47 -0.74
CA GLU A 206 17.94 -11.27 -0.06
C GLU A 206 18.00 -12.75 -0.51
N ASP A 207 18.63 -13.57 0.35
CA ASP A 207 18.79 -15.05 0.34
C ASP A 207 17.81 -15.87 -0.54
N GLU A 208 18.38 -16.80 -1.33
CA GLU A 208 17.83 -17.78 -2.29
C GLU A 208 16.41 -18.36 -2.01
N GLY A 209 15.37 -17.53 -2.11
CA GLY A 209 13.96 -17.93 -2.03
C GLY A 209 13.26 -17.79 -3.38
N ASP A 210 13.39 -18.83 -4.23
CA ASP A 210 12.67 -19.08 -5.49
C ASP A 210 11.88 -17.88 -6.08
N GLU A 211 12.55 -17.07 -6.91
CA GLU A 211 11.99 -15.96 -7.71
C GLU A 211 10.77 -16.36 -8.57
N SER A 212 10.37 -17.64 -8.58
CA SER A 212 9.21 -18.17 -9.28
C SER A 212 7.87 -17.98 -8.56
N GLU A 213 7.84 -17.77 -7.23
CA GLU A 213 6.56 -17.75 -6.53
C GLU A 213 5.85 -16.39 -6.64
N PRO A 214 4.54 -16.35 -6.97
CA PRO A 214 3.79 -15.10 -6.97
C PRO A 214 3.85 -14.39 -5.61
N TRP A 215 3.83 -13.05 -5.58
CA TRP A 215 3.87 -12.26 -4.32
C TRP A 215 2.80 -12.65 -3.28
N HIS A 216 1.70 -13.24 -3.73
CA HIS A 216 0.61 -13.74 -2.91
C HIS A 216 0.83 -15.17 -2.38
N SER A 217 1.99 -15.78 -2.63
CA SER A 217 2.34 -17.09 -2.09
C SER A 217 2.36 -17.08 -0.56
N GLY A 218 1.89 -18.20 0.02
CA GLY A 218 1.66 -18.34 1.46
C GLY A 218 0.30 -17.82 1.95
N GLY A 219 -0.49 -17.12 1.11
CA GLY A 219 -1.89 -16.79 1.43
C GLY A 219 -2.84 -17.94 1.07
N SER A 220 -3.66 -18.39 2.02
CA SER A 220 -4.77 -19.32 1.74
C SER A 220 -6.07 -18.56 1.56
N GLU A 221 -6.99 -19.03 0.71
CA GLU A 221 -8.35 -18.44 0.60
C GLU A 221 -9.06 -18.36 1.96
N PHE A 222 -8.75 -19.26 2.89
CA PHE A 222 -9.29 -19.26 4.25
C PHE A 222 -8.80 -18.07 5.10
N ASP A 223 -7.70 -17.44 4.73
CA ASP A 223 -7.11 -16.33 5.49
C ASP A 223 -7.85 -15.02 5.25
N GLU A 224 -8.59 -14.85 4.14
CA GLU A 224 -9.36 -13.62 3.89
C GLU A 224 -10.34 -13.30 5.03
N ASP A 225 -10.94 -14.34 5.60
CA ASP A 225 -11.98 -14.25 6.62
C ASP A 225 -11.45 -14.58 8.04
N VAL A 226 -10.12 -14.67 8.20
CA VAL A 226 -9.50 -15.01 9.50
C VAL A 226 -9.85 -14.00 10.58
N LYS A 227 -10.29 -14.49 11.73
CA LYS A 227 -10.69 -13.64 12.85
C LYS A 227 -9.49 -13.42 13.77
N SER A 228 -8.92 -12.23 13.71
CA SER A 228 -7.93 -11.76 14.69
C SER A 228 -8.51 -10.63 15.53
N LYS A 229 -8.13 -10.57 16.82
CA LYS A 229 -8.43 -9.42 17.68
C LYS A 229 -7.79 -8.14 17.13
N ASP A 230 -6.67 -8.25 16.41
CA ASP A 230 -5.98 -7.13 15.79
C ASP A 230 -6.70 -6.60 14.54
N PHE A 231 -7.75 -7.30 14.07
CA PHE A 231 -8.63 -6.81 13.01
C PHE A 231 -9.93 -6.18 13.54
N ASP A 232 -10.14 -6.16 14.86
CA ASP A 232 -11.22 -5.38 15.47
C ASP A 232 -10.82 -3.90 15.48
N LEU A 233 -11.19 -3.18 14.42
CA LEU A 233 -10.88 -1.77 14.26
C LEU A 233 -11.39 -0.93 15.43
N SER A 234 -12.56 -1.23 16.01
CA SER A 234 -13.10 -0.43 17.12
C SER A 234 -12.22 -0.55 18.36
N ARG A 235 -11.77 -1.77 18.67
CA ARG A 235 -10.86 -2.03 19.79
C ARG A 235 -9.50 -1.38 19.55
N VAL A 236 -8.89 -1.67 18.39
CA VAL A 236 -7.54 -1.20 18.03
C VAL A 236 -7.50 0.33 17.95
N TRP A 237 -8.54 0.95 17.36
CA TRP A 237 -8.66 2.41 17.30
C TRP A 237 -8.74 3.05 18.68
N LYS A 238 -9.52 2.45 19.61
CA LYS A 238 -9.63 2.95 20.99
C LYS A 238 -8.29 2.88 21.72
N GLU A 239 -7.58 1.77 21.60
CA GLU A 239 -6.26 1.57 22.21
C GLU A 239 -5.24 2.59 21.68
N TYR A 240 -5.19 2.75 20.36
CA TYR A 240 -4.35 3.73 19.70
C TYR A 240 -4.68 5.16 20.13
N LYS A 241 -5.95 5.57 20.10
CA LYS A 241 -6.38 6.91 20.52
C LYS A 241 -6.03 7.19 21.99
N ALA A 242 -6.25 6.22 22.87
CA ALA A 242 -5.88 6.35 24.28
C ALA A 242 -4.38 6.56 24.45
N TYR A 243 -3.55 5.88 23.67
CA TYR A 243 -2.10 6.09 23.68
C TYR A 243 -1.71 7.49 23.22
N LEU A 244 -2.28 7.94 22.10
CA LEU A 244 -1.96 9.26 21.54
C LEU A 244 -2.35 10.42 22.47
N ASP A 245 -3.41 10.24 23.26
CA ASP A 245 -3.86 11.26 24.22
C ASP A 245 -2.90 11.39 25.43
N LEU A 246 -2.01 10.41 25.65
CA LEU A 246 -0.96 10.45 26.68
C LEU A 246 0.32 11.17 26.21
N ILE A 247 0.48 11.39 24.90
CA ILE A 247 1.68 12.01 24.33
C ILE A 247 1.58 13.55 24.46
N PRO A 248 2.49 14.21 25.21
CA PRO A 248 2.49 15.67 25.33
C PRO A 248 2.74 16.36 23.98
N GLY A 249 2.10 17.52 23.75
CA GLY A 249 2.34 18.35 22.55
C GLY A 249 1.50 18.01 21.32
N ARG A 250 0.47 17.16 21.46
CA ARG A 250 -0.42 16.73 20.38
C ARG A 250 -1.84 17.33 20.43
N ARG A 251 -2.05 18.33 21.29
CA ARG A 251 -3.29 19.13 21.36
C ARG A 251 -3.21 20.34 20.46
#